data_AF-A0A059X2R9-F1
#
_entry.id   AF-A0A059X2R9-F1
#
_cell.length_a   1.000
_cell.length_b   1.000
_cell.length_c   1.000
_cell.angle_alpha   90.00
_cell.angle_beta   90.00
_cell.angle_gamma   90.00
#
_symmetry.space_group_name_H-M   'P 1'
#
loop_
_entity.id
_entity.type
_entity.pdbx_description
1 polymer ?
#
loop_
_entity_poly.entity_id
_entity_poly.type
_entity_poly.pdbx_seq_one_letter_code
_entity_poly.pdbx_strand_id
1 'polypeptide(L)'
;MDGGSEIDAEKALSQLVRTVDDLLQSSESIPGKITHVAAACFWHSLVGLDRDGKPTTKVLSWADNRSRDFVPVLRKKFNESEVHNRTGARFHSSFWPAKLLWLRKAQPEAFTQTAQWLSLSDYLSLKL
;
A
#
# COMPACT_ATOMS: atom_id res chain seq x y z
N MET A 1 16.18 -2.86 15.26
CA MET A 1 15.54 -2.61 13.95
C MET A 1 14.69 -1.37 14.07
N ASP A 2 14.64 -0.54 13.04
CA ASP A 2 13.95 0.77 13.02
C ASP A 2 12.41 0.66 12.98
N GLY A 3 11.88 -0.56 12.80
CA GLY A 3 10.44 -0.85 12.76
C GLY A 3 9.83 -0.77 11.35
N GLY A 4 10.66 -0.66 10.31
CA GLY A 4 10.21 -0.64 8.91
C GLY A 4 9.74 -2.00 8.41
N SER A 5 8.71 -2.00 7.56
CA SER A 5 8.25 -3.17 6.83
C SER A 5 7.76 -2.75 5.45
N GLU A 6 8.57 -2.98 4.43
CA GLU A 6 8.35 -2.44 3.11
C GLU A 6 8.77 -3.40 2.00
N ILE A 7 8.15 -3.26 0.82
CA ILE A 7 8.53 -3.96 -0.40
C ILE A 7 8.64 -2.98 -1.57
N ASP A 8 9.33 -3.39 -2.63
CA ASP A 8 9.40 -2.63 -3.87
C ASP A 8 8.18 -2.91 -4.76
N ALA A 9 7.50 -1.85 -5.22
CA ALA A 9 6.25 -1.96 -5.97
C ALA A 9 6.44 -2.58 -7.36
N GLU A 10 7.49 -2.18 -8.08
CA GLU A 10 7.78 -2.68 -9.43
C GLU A 10 8.28 -4.11 -9.39
N LYS A 11 9.07 -4.48 -8.37
CA LYS A 11 9.47 -5.86 -8.13
C LYS A 11 8.26 -6.74 -7.79
N ALA A 12 7.33 -6.25 -6.96
CA ALA A 12 6.11 -6.98 -6.63
C ALA A 12 5.24 -7.23 -7.87
N LEU A 13 5.07 -6.21 -8.73
CA LEU A 13 4.37 -6.35 -10.02
C LEU A 13 5.07 -7.37 -10.93
N SER A 14 6.39 -7.27 -11.08
CA SER A 14 7.16 -8.20 -11.91
C SER A 14 7.07 -9.65 -11.42
N GLN A 15 7.06 -9.85 -10.09
CA GLN A 15 6.91 -11.17 -9.48
C GLN A 15 5.50 -11.73 -9.68
N LEU A 16 4.47 -10.89 -9.57
CA LEU A 16 3.09 -11.26 -9.86
C LEU A 16 2.92 -11.74 -11.30
N VAL A 17 3.37 -10.94 -12.28
CA VAL A 17 3.25 -11.27 -13.71
C VAL A 17 3.95 -12.60 -14.00
N ARG A 18 5.20 -12.76 -13.56
CA ARG A 18 5.94 -14.03 -13.75
C ARG A 18 5.22 -15.23 -13.14
N THR A 19 4.66 -15.06 -11.94
CA THR A 19 3.95 -16.16 -11.27
C THR A 19 2.68 -16.56 -12.03
N VAL A 20 1.97 -15.58 -12.61
CA VAL A 20 0.82 -15.84 -13.46
C VAL A 20 1.26 -16.54 -14.75
N ASP A 21 2.30 -16.05 -15.43
CA ASP A 21 2.83 -16.66 -16.65
C ASP A 21 3.27 -18.11 -16.42
N ASP A 22 4.03 -18.37 -15.35
CA ASP A 22 4.48 -19.71 -14.96
C ASP A 22 3.29 -20.65 -14.67
N LEU A 23 2.25 -20.14 -14.01
CA LEU A 23 1.02 -20.89 -13.73
C LEU A 23 0.27 -21.24 -15.03
N LEU A 24 0.16 -20.30 -15.95
CA LEU A 24 -0.51 -20.53 -17.23
C LEU A 24 0.25 -21.55 -18.08
N GLN A 25 1.58 -21.45 -18.13
CA GLN A 25 2.42 -22.40 -18.86
C GLN A 25 2.31 -23.82 -18.27
N SER A 26 2.32 -23.94 -16.94
CA SER A 26 2.16 -25.26 -16.28
C SER A 26 0.74 -25.83 -16.36
N SER A 27 -0.25 -25.01 -16.74
CA SER A 27 -1.66 -25.38 -16.83
C SER A 27 -2.15 -25.53 -18.28
N GLU A 28 -1.27 -25.54 -19.28
CA GLU A 28 -1.63 -25.61 -20.71
C GLU A 28 -2.51 -26.81 -21.08
N SER A 29 -2.40 -27.92 -20.33
CA SER A 29 -3.19 -29.13 -20.53
C SER A 29 -4.60 -29.06 -19.92
N ILE A 30 -4.92 -28.03 -19.13
CA ILE A 30 -6.22 -27.87 -18.48
C ILE A 30 -7.17 -27.17 -19.47
N PRO A 31 -8.24 -27.84 -19.93
CA PRO A 31 -9.18 -27.24 -20.86
C PRO A 31 -10.01 -26.15 -20.17
N GLY A 32 -10.09 -24.98 -20.79
CA GLY A 32 -10.90 -23.87 -20.27
C GLY A 32 -10.44 -22.53 -20.83
N LYS A 33 -11.21 -21.48 -20.54
CA LYS A 33 -10.83 -20.08 -20.81
C LYS A 33 -11.00 -19.28 -19.53
N ILE A 34 -10.02 -18.44 -19.23
CA ILE A 34 -10.14 -17.46 -18.14
C ILE A 34 -11.16 -16.43 -18.57
N THR A 35 -12.26 -16.33 -17.82
CA THR A 35 -13.35 -15.38 -18.10
C THR A 35 -13.25 -14.13 -17.24
N HIS A 36 -12.63 -14.23 -16.05
CA HIS A 36 -12.55 -13.16 -15.08
C HIS A 36 -11.24 -13.25 -14.29
N VAL A 37 -10.73 -12.09 -13.88
CA VAL A 37 -9.55 -11.97 -13.02
C VAL A 37 -9.91 -11.05 -11.85
N ALA A 38 -9.50 -11.44 -10.65
CA ALA A 38 -9.59 -10.61 -9.45
C ALA A 38 -8.28 -10.69 -8.69
N ALA A 39 -7.87 -9.58 -8.08
CA ALA A 39 -6.66 -9.50 -7.27
C ALA A 39 -7.00 -9.15 -5.83
N ALA A 40 -6.26 -9.74 -4.90
CA ALA A 40 -6.30 -9.40 -3.49
C ALA A 40 -4.86 -9.25 -2.97
N CYS A 41 -4.66 -8.32 -2.04
CA CYS A 41 -3.36 -8.03 -1.44
C CYS A 41 -3.51 -7.87 0.07
N PHE A 42 -2.39 -7.91 0.79
CA PHE A 42 -2.39 -7.62 2.22
C PHE A 42 -2.90 -6.19 2.50
N TRP A 43 -3.90 -6.08 3.37
CA TRP A 43 -4.29 -4.83 4.03
C TRP A 43 -3.15 -4.40 4.98
N HIS A 44 -2.86 -3.15 5.33
CA HIS A 44 -3.16 -1.81 4.84
C HIS A 44 -1.88 -1.27 4.17
N SER A 45 -1.60 -1.74 2.95
CA SER A 45 -0.48 -1.24 2.16
C SER A 45 -0.67 0.23 1.82
N LEU A 46 0.44 0.98 1.68
CA LEU A 46 0.45 2.36 1.21
C LEU A 46 1.65 2.56 0.28
N VAL A 47 1.40 3.10 -0.91
CA VAL A 47 2.42 3.51 -1.88
C VAL A 47 2.05 4.88 -2.46
N GLY A 48 3.04 5.75 -2.60
CA GLY A 48 2.92 7.01 -3.31
C GLY A 48 3.28 6.86 -4.79
N LEU A 49 2.51 7.49 -5.68
CA LEU A 49 2.81 7.60 -7.10
C LEU A 49 2.96 9.06 -7.52
N ASP A 50 3.88 9.36 -8.44
CA ASP A 50 3.98 10.65 -9.13
C ASP A 50 2.89 10.80 -10.21
N ARG A 51 2.95 11.92 -10.97
CA ARG A 51 1.99 12.21 -12.05
C ARG A 51 2.08 11.27 -13.24
N ASP A 52 3.20 10.59 -13.41
CA ASP A 52 3.45 9.62 -14.49
C ASP A 52 3.14 8.18 -14.03
N GLY A 53 2.59 8.00 -12.82
CA GLY A 53 2.32 6.69 -12.23
C GLY A 53 3.58 5.96 -11.75
N LYS A 54 4.66 6.71 -11.57
CA LYS A 54 5.96 6.41 -10.94
C LYS A 54 5.89 6.14 -9.44
N PRO A 55 6.24 4.96 -8.86
CA PRO A 55 6.35 4.86 -7.42
C PRO A 55 7.36 5.86 -6.83
N THR A 56 6.89 6.74 -5.95
CA THR A 56 7.72 7.71 -5.21
C THR A 56 8.16 7.18 -3.86
N THR A 57 7.50 6.14 -3.35
CA THR A 57 7.84 5.45 -2.10
C THR A 57 7.94 3.94 -2.32
N LYS A 58 8.59 3.23 -1.39
CA LYS A 58 8.33 1.80 -1.22
C LYS A 58 6.89 1.58 -0.76
N VAL A 59 6.40 0.35 -0.91
CA VAL A 59 5.09 -0.05 -0.38
C VAL A 59 5.24 -0.31 1.11
N LEU A 60 4.63 0.52 1.96
CA LEU A 60 4.62 0.34 3.41
C LEU A 60 3.55 -0.68 3.82
N SER A 61 3.95 -1.80 4.43
CA SER A 61 3.03 -2.85 4.88
C SER A 61 2.26 -2.44 6.14
N TRP A 62 1.25 -3.21 6.54
CA TRP A 62 0.54 -3.01 7.82
C TRP A 62 1.45 -3.16 9.04
N ALA A 63 2.54 -3.92 8.92
CA ALA A 63 3.49 -4.17 10.00
C ALA A 63 4.53 -3.06 10.14
N ASP A 64 4.54 -2.06 9.24
CA ASP A 64 5.40 -0.89 9.38
C ASP A 64 4.97 -0.07 10.60
N ASN A 65 5.87 0.06 11.57
CA ASN A 65 5.59 0.72 12.84
C ASN A 65 6.33 2.05 13.00
N ARG A 66 6.98 2.56 11.94
CA ARG A 66 7.75 3.82 12.00
C ARG A 66 6.85 5.04 12.26
N SER A 67 5.57 4.91 11.96
CA SER A 67 4.54 5.94 12.16
C SER A 67 3.91 5.96 13.57
N ARG A 68 4.30 5.06 14.48
CA ARG A 68 3.67 4.93 15.81
C ARG A 68 3.61 6.22 16.61
N ASP A 69 4.67 7.03 16.54
CA ASP A 69 4.79 8.28 17.31
C ASP A 69 3.90 9.42 16.75
N PHE A 70 3.30 9.20 15.58
CA PHE A 70 2.33 10.11 14.98
C PHE A 70 0.88 9.79 15.38
N VAL A 71 0.61 8.64 15.99
CA VAL A 71 -0.72 8.29 16.51
C VAL A 71 -1.17 9.28 17.60
N PRO A 72 -0.35 9.65 18.60
CA PRO A 72 -0.72 10.70 19.55
C PRO A 72 -0.98 12.07 18.91
N VAL A 73 -0.30 12.39 17.79
CA VAL A 73 -0.54 13.64 17.04
C VAL A 73 -1.95 13.65 16.44
N LEU A 74 -2.42 12.52 15.90
CA LEU A 74 -3.79 12.38 15.42
C LEU A 74 -4.82 12.53 16.54
N ARG A 75 -4.58 11.89 17.70
CA ARG A 75 -5.45 11.98 18.89
C ARG A 75 -5.55 13.40 19.46
N LYS A 76 -4.49 14.21 19.34
CA LYS A 76 -4.52 15.63 19.74
C LYS A 76 -5.35 16.50 18.77
N LYS A 77 -5.46 16.08 17.51
CA LYS A 77 -6.11 16.87 16.45
C LYS A 77 -7.56 16.48 16.19
N PHE A 78 -7.94 15.24 16.49
CA PHE A 78 -9.25 14.68 16.14
C PHE A 78 -9.84 13.87 17.30
N ASN A 79 -11.18 13.85 17.38
CA ASN A 79 -11.89 12.95 18.28
C ASN A 79 -11.84 11.51 17.75
N GLU A 80 -11.09 10.63 18.41
CA GLU A 80 -10.90 9.24 17.97
C GLU A 80 -12.20 8.42 17.99
N SER A 81 -13.17 8.74 18.86
CA SER A 81 -14.47 8.06 18.88
C SER A 81 -15.33 8.44 17.68
N GLU A 82 -15.31 9.71 17.26
CA GLU A 82 -16.00 10.15 16.06
C GLU A 82 -15.40 9.52 14.80
N VAL A 83 -14.06 9.49 14.71
CA VAL A 83 -13.34 8.86 13.59
C VAL A 83 -13.66 7.38 13.51
N HIS A 84 -13.66 6.68 14.63
CA HIS A 84 -14.03 5.27 14.70
C HIS A 84 -15.48 5.03 14.27
N ASN A 85 -16.42 5.85 14.73
CA ASN A 85 -17.83 5.71 14.35
C ASN A 85 -18.05 5.93 12.84
N ARG A 86 -17.25 6.78 12.20
CA ARG A 86 -17.35 7.05 10.76
C ARG A 86 -16.64 6.04 9.88
N THR A 87 -15.54 5.44 10.34
CA THR A 87 -14.62 4.66 9.50
C THR A 87 -14.47 3.20 9.92
N GLY A 88 -14.93 2.84 11.13
CA GLY A 88 -14.65 1.55 11.76
C GLY A 88 -13.22 1.39 12.29
N ALA A 89 -12.34 2.40 12.12
CA ALA A 89 -10.93 2.32 12.50
C ALA A 89 -10.57 3.30 13.63
N ARG A 90 -9.74 2.83 14.57
CA ARG A 90 -9.04 3.68 15.55
C ARG A 90 -7.73 4.20 14.96
N PHE A 91 -7.09 5.18 15.60
CA PHE A 91 -5.77 5.60 15.16
C PHE A 91 -4.72 4.55 15.52
N HIS A 92 -4.00 4.07 14.50
CA HIS A 92 -2.97 3.05 14.63
C HIS A 92 -1.92 3.21 13.51
N SER A 93 -0.69 2.74 13.74
CA SER A 93 0.43 2.85 12.80
C SER A 93 0.23 2.08 11.48
N SER A 94 -0.60 1.03 11.53
CA SER A 94 -0.98 0.26 10.34
C SER A 94 -1.80 1.09 9.33
N PHE A 95 -2.54 2.11 9.79
CA PHE A 95 -3.44 2.90 8.95
C PHE A 95 -2.75 4.12 8.31
N TRP A 96 -3.30 4.53 7.17
CA TRP A 96 -2.72 5.58 6.33
C TRP A 96 -2.51 6.93 7.02
N PRO A 97 -3.41 7.45 7.90
CA PRO A 97 -3.21 8.76 8.49
C PRO A 97 -1.89 8.90 9.26
N ALA A 98 -1.49 7.88 10.02
CA ALA A 98 -0.23 7.90 10.74
C ALA A 98 0.96 7.79 9.77
N LYS A 99 0.89 6.88 8.80
CA LYS A 99 1.93 6.70 7.77
C LYS A 99 2.17 7.97 6.95
N LEU A 100 1.11 8.68 6.54
CA LEU A 100 1.20 9.91 5.77
C LEU A 100 1.85 11.04 6.58
N LEU A 101 1.52 11.17 7.87
CA LEU A 101 2.19 12.15 8.74
C LEU A 101 3.68 11.83 8.90
N TRP A 102 4.02 10.55 9.06
CA TRP A 102 5.41 10.09 9.14
C TRP A 102 6.15 10.35 7.83
N LEU A 103 5.61 9.92 6.68
CA LEU A 103 6.21 10.11 5.35
C LEU A 103 6.49 11.58 5.06
N ARG A 104 5.55 12.47 5.38
CA ARG A 104 5.74 13.91 5.21
C ARG A 104 6.95 14.46 5.98
N LYS A 105 7.29 13.87 7.13
CA LYS A 105 8.44 14.29 7.95
C LYS A 105 9.73 13.56 7.55
N ALA A 106 9.65 12.25 7.35
CA ALA A 106 10.81 11.39 7.15
C ALA A 106 11.30 11.36 5.69
N GLN A 107 10.39 11.56 4.74
CA GLN A 107 10.64 11.51 3.31
C GLN A 107 9.94 12.68 2.58
N PRO A 108 10.27 13.94 2.92
CA PRO A 108 9.55 15.11 2.43
C PRO A 108 9.60 15.27 0.91
N GLU A 109 10.71 14.89 0.26
CA GLU A 109 10.85 14.92 -1.19
C GLU A 109 9.87 13.95 -1.87
N ALA A 110 9.91 12.67 -1.49
CA ALA A 110 8.97 11.65 -1.99
C ALA A 110 7.52 12.04 -1.72
N PHE A 111 7.20 12.55 -0.52
CA PHE A 111 5.86 13.01 -0.19
C PHE A 111 5.40 14.17 -1.08
N THR A 112 6.29 15.10 -1.42
CA THR A 112 5.99 16.25 -2.28
C THR A 112 5.83 15.86 -3.75
N GLN A 113 6.63 14.90 -4.24
CA GLN A 113 6.51 14.37 -5.61
C GLN A 113 5.26 13.50 -5.80
N THR A 114 4.70 12.95 -4.72
CA THR A 114 3.52 12.08 -4.77
C THR A 114 2.27 12.85 -5.17
N ALA A 115 1.69 12.48 -6.32
CA ALA A 115 0.40 12.95 -6.79
C ALA A 115 -0.77 12.09 -6.28
N GLN A 116 -0.55 10.79 -6.04
CA GLN A 116 -1.60 9.85 -5.62
C GLN A 116 -1.11 8.86 -4.57
N TRP A 117 -1.97 8.52 -3.61
CA TRP A 117 -1.70 7.51 -2.58
C TRP A 117 -2.62 6.31 -2.78
N LEU A 118 -2.05 5.13 -2.92
CA LEU A 118 -2.76 3.90 -3.27
C LEU A 118 -2.40 2.76 -2.31
N SER A 119 -3.28 1.75 -2.24
CA SER A 119 -2.90 0.44 -1.71
C SER A 119 -2.09 -0.34 -2.76
N LEU A 120 -1.44 -1.43 -2.35
CA LEU A 120 -0.76 -2.32 -3.31
C LEU A 120 -1.75 -2.92 -4.32
N SER A 121 -2.95 -3.30 -3.89
CA SER A 121 -3.97 -3.83 -4.81
C SER A 121 -4.40 -2.79 -5.85
N ASP A 122 -4.60 -1.54 -5.44
CA ASP A 122 -4.97 -0.47 -6.38
C ASP A 122 -3.82 -0.17 -7.34
N TYR A 123 -2.58 -0.16 -6.87
CA TYR A 123 -1.39 0.00 -7.72
C TYR A 123 -1.29 -1.12 -8.77
N LEU A 124 -1.46 -2.37 -8.37
CA LEU A 124 -1.42 -3.50 -9.30
C LEU A 124 -2.57 -3.43 -10.31
N SER A 125 -3.77 -3.04 -9.85
CA SER A 125 -4.94 -2.89 -10.73
C SER A 125 -4.79 -1.74 -11.74
N LEU A 126 -3.98 -0.74 -11.44
CA LEU A 126 -3.65 0.36 -12.37
C LEU A 126 -2.62 -0.06 -13.43
N LYS A 127 -1.82 -1.10 -13.15
CA LYS A 127 -0.69 -1.53 -14.01
C LYS A 127 -0.99 -2.73 -14.89
N LEU A 128 -2.05 -3.49 -14.58
CA LEU A 128 -2.55 -4.64 -15.33
C LEU A 128 -3.72 -4.23 -16.23
#